data_AF-A0A8T0CA71-F1
#
_entry.id   AF-A0A8T0CA71-F1
#
_cell.length_a   1.000
_cell.length_b   1.000
_cell.length_c   1.000
_cell.angle_alpha   90.00
_cell.angle_beta   90.00
_cell.angle_gamma   90.00
#
_symmetry.space_group_name_H-M   'P 1'
#
loop_
_entity.id
_entity.type
_entity.pdbx_description
1 polymer ?
#
loop_
_entity_poly.entity_id
_entity_poly.type
_entity_poly.pdbx_seq_one_letter_code
_entity_poly.pdbx_strand_id
1 'polypeptide(L)'
;MFNFYDYKRLSPPSKSLATRYFASFVQNITDSKNPYQVTKKLLYAEDGSKSALTQKYNLNKLFYKKRDGEVIGREGVVRNIELKLQEQLHIEIDLMYSTICHPIWQLLDTPYTEANINSILLSLPPAISTKCIARTTNGITKRKRPHGCTVHLLSTQDGLDALTYFLILTYEKVHDPEYASFCTEQIAATKMFMRMAMTLPLSPIAADLYYRISDWLGADESDNESFYPVPMGFYSKQAIDFDGAIQCYHYWLQLALEIGLIEDTYHHKMAFLKSIDHSLAGELNVDLKDMHDYKLGTTPYLEKILNRMSDYLP
;
A
#
# COMPACT_ATOMS: atom_id res chain seq x y z
N MET A 1 8.26 -7.78 17.01
CA MET A 1 8.01 -7.90 15.57
C MET A 1 7.27 -9.20 15.34
N PHE A 2 6.19 -9.17 14.57
CA PHE A 2 5.46 -10.37 14.20
C PHE A 2 6.33 -11.29 13.34
N ASN A 3 6.01 -12.57 13.36
CA ASN A 3 6.78 -13.60 12.67
C ASN A 3 5.86 -14.56 11.89
N PHE A 4 6.45 -15.60 11.30
CA PHE A 4 5.72 -16.55 10.46
C PHE A 4 4.66 -17.35 11.22
N TYR A 5 4.82 -17.53 12.54
CA TYR A 5 3.81 -18.14 13.40
C TYR A 5 2.56 -17.27 13.48
N ASP A 6 2.72 -15.95 13.60
CA ASP A 6 1.60 -15.00 13.63
C ASP A 6 0.90 -14.96 12.27
N TYR A 7 1.66 -14.94 11.18
CA TYR A 7 1.12 -15.06 9.82
C TYR A 7 0.30 -16.35 9.63
N LYS A 8 0.76 -17.49 10.17
CA LYS A 8 -0.01 -18.76 10.11
C LYS A 8 -1.34 -18.73 10.85
N ARG A 9 -1.54 -17.79 11.77
CA ARG A 9 -2.78 -17.65 12.54
C ARG A 9 -3.79 -16.71 11.89
N LEU A 10 -3.37 -15.91 10.91
CA LEU A 10 -4.24 -15.04 10.15
C LEU A 10 -5.41 -15.80 9.49
N SER A 11 -6.53 -15.13 9.23
CA SER A 11 -7.62 -15.66 8.43
C SER A 11 -7.17 -16.00 7.00
N PRO A 12 -7.85 -16.91 6.29
CA PRO A 12 -7.50 -17.25 4.90
C PRO A 12 -7.43 -16.03 3.96
N PRO A 13 -8.35 -15.04 4.01
CA PRO A 13 -8.25 -13.82 3.20
C PRO A 13 -6.99 -13.01 3.49
N SER A 14 -6.66 -12.77 4.76
CA SER A 14 -5.41 -12.09 5.18
C SER A 14 -4.16 -12.76 4.64
N LYS A 15 -4.10 -14.10 4.75
CA LYS A 15 -2.93 -14.87 4.28
C LYS A 15 -2.79 -14.79 2.77
N SER A 16 -3.90 -14.83 2.04
CA SER A 16 -3.93 -14.69 0.59
C SER A 16 -3.39 -13.32 0.17
N LEU A 17 -3.87 -12.24 0.79
CA LEU A 17 -3.37 -10.87 0.55
C LEU A 17 -1.88 -10.73 0.83
N ALA A 18 -1.43 -11.17 2.01
CA ALA A 18 -0.01 -11.13 2.38
C ALA A 18 0.87 -11.94 1.41
N THR A 19 0.37 -13.09 0.93
CA THR A 19 1.06 -13.94 -0.05
C THR A 19 1.16 -13.26 -1.42
N ARG A 20 0.08 -12.62 -1.89
CA ARG A 20 0.06 -11.89 -3.16
C ARG A 20 0.96 -10.67 -3.11
N TYR A 21 0.91 -9.92 -2.01
CA TYR A 21 1.82 -8.79 -1.77
C TYR A 21 3.28 -9.26 -1.78
N PHE A 22 3.60 -10.36 -1.09
CA PHE A 22 4.94 -10.96 -1.13
C PHE A 22 5.37 -11.29 -2.57
N ALA A 23 4.52 -11.98 -3.35
CA ALA A 23 4.84 -12.33 -4.73
C ALA A 23 5.08 -11.08 -5.61
N SER A 24 4.25 -10.05 -5.44
CA SER A 24 4.39 -8.76 -6.11
C SER A 24 5.65 -8.01 -5.68
N PHE A 25 6.01 -8.08 -4.40
CA PHE A 25 7.26 -7.54 -3.88
C PHE A 25 8.47 -8.21 -4.54
N VAL A 26 8.48 -9.54 -4.65
CA VAL A 26 9.53 -10.26 -5.40
C VAL A 26 9.57 -9.82 -6.85
N GLN A 27 8.41 -9.66 -7.48
CA GLN A 27 8.33 -9.18 -8.85
C GLN A 27 8.94 -7.78 -9.00
N ASN A 28 8.66 -6.87 -8.07
CA ASN A 28 9.18 -5.50 -8.07
C ASN A 28 10.70 -5.44 -7.91
N ILE A 29 11.24 -6.09 -6.87
CA ILE A 29 12.69 -6.06 -6.59
C ILE A 29 13.51 -6.76 -7.68
N THR A 30 12.90 -7.73 -8.36
CA THR A 30 13.54 -8.38 -9.50
C THR A 30 13.31 -7.63 -10.80
N ASP A 31 12.58 -6.51 -10.84
CA ASP A 31 12.21 -5.81 -12.08
C ASP A 31 11.69 -6.79 -13.15
N SER A 32 10.67 -7.56 -12.78
CA SER A 32 10.10 -8.61 -13.61
C SER A 32 8.68 -8.26 -14.04
N LYS A 33 8.33 -8.56 -15.29
CA LYS A 33 6.96 -8.34 -15.80
C LYS A 33 6.01 -9.49 -15.45
N ASN A 34 6.53 -10.67 -15.12
CA ASN A 34 5.74 -11.86 -14.83
C ASN A 34 6.51 -12.91 -14.01
N PRO A 35 5.83 -13.92 -13.42
CA PRO A 35 6.45 -15.00 -12.65
C PRO A 35 7.59 -15.76 -13.36
N TYR A 36 7.52 -15.87 -14.69
CA TYR A 36 8.56 -16.53 -15.47
C TYR A 36 9.88 -15.74 -15.46
N GLN A 37 9.80 -14.41 -15.57
CA GLN A 37 10.98 -13.55 -15.49
C GLN A 37 11.59 -13.54 -14.08
N VAL A 38 10.75 -13.56 -13.04
CA VAL A 38 11.20 -13.72 -11.64
C VAL A 38 12.00 -15.01 -11.51
N THR A 39 11.43 -16.12 -11.97
CA THR A 39 12.07 -17.44 -11.93
C THR A 39 13.42 -17.45 -12.67
N LYS A 40 13.49 -16.80 -13.84
CA LYS A 40 14.73 -16.71 -14.64
C LYS A 40 15.82 -15.95 -13.88
N LYS A 41 15.48 -14.85 -13.20
CA LYS A 41 16.43 -14.05 -12.41
C LYS A 41 16.91 -14.77 -11.15
N LEU A 42 16.06 -15.62 -10.55
CA LEU A 42 16.38 -16.41 -9.35
C LEU A 42 17.23 -17.68 -9.60
N LEU A 43 17.37 -18.09 -10.85
CA LEU A 43 17.99 -19.36 -11.25
C LEU A 43 19.12 -19.15 -12.27
N TYR A 44 19.96 -18.12 -12.11
CA TYR A 44 20.96 -17.74 -13.13
C TYR A 44 21.69 -18.95 -13.77
N ALA A 45 21.81 -18.90 -15.12
CA ALA A 45 22.62 -19.75 -15.98
C ALA A 45 22.65 -21.25 -15.62
N GLU A 46 21.48 -21.87 -15.44
CA GLU A 46 21.40 -23.31 -15.41
C GLU A 46 21.90 -23.91 -16.75
N ASP A 47 22.80 -24.90 -16.66
CA ASP A 47 23.48 -25.62 -17.75
C ASP A 47 22.55 -26.41 -18.71
N GLY A 48 21.24 -26.19 -18.62
CA GLY A 48 20.23 -26.90 -19.39
C GLY A 48 19.99 -28.34 -18.90
N SER A 49 20.58 -28.76 -17.78
CA SER A 49 20.36 -30.11 -17.25
C SER A 49 18.89 -30.36 -16.88
N LYS A 50 18.48 -31.64 -16.89
CA LYS A 50 17.12 -32.05 -16.53
C LYS A 50 16.72 -31.64 -15.10
N SER A 51 17.70 -31.62 -14.19
CA SER A 51 17.51 -31.17 -12.80
C SER A 51 17.14 -29.69 -12.76
N ALA A 52 17.94 -28.86 -13.42
CA ALA A 52 17.70 -27.43 -13.62
C ALA A 52 16.31 -27.13 -14.20
N LEU A 53 15.95 -27.76 -15.33
CA LEU A 53 14.63 -27.59 -15.95
C LEU A 53 13.46 -27.92 -15.00
N THR A 54 13.63 -28.94 -14.17
CA THR A 54 12.62 -29.33 -13.16
C THR A 54 12.53 -28.29 -12.03
N GLN A 55 13.66 -27.78 -11.55
CA GLN A 55 13.71 -26.71 -10.55
C GLN A 55 13.05 -25.43 -11.07
N LYS A 56 13.38 -25.04 -12.31
CA LYS A 56 12.75 -23.92 -13.02
C LYS A 56 11.23 -24.07 -13.12
N TYR A 57 10.75 -25.24 -13.57
CA TYR A 57 9.31 -25.50 -13.66
C TYR A 57 8.61 -25.36 -12.30
N ASN A 58 9.19 -25.96 -11.25
CA ASN A 58 8.62 -25.92 -9.91
C ASN A 58 8.60 -24.51 -9.32
N LEU A 59 9.67 -23.74 -9.51
CA LEU A 59 9.74 -22.36 -9.02
C LEU A 59 8.76 -21.44 -9.77
N ASN A 60 8.63 -21.63 -11.09
CA ASN A 60 7.65 -20.89 -11.88
C ASN A 60 6.22 -21.18 -11.41
N LYS A 61 5.89 -22.46 -11.25
CA LYS A 61 4.59 -22.90 -10.72
C LYS A 61 4.33 -22.33 -9.33
N LEU A 62 5.36 -22.26 -8.48
CA LEU A 62 5.26 -21.63 -7.16
C LEU A 62 4.86 -20.16 -7.28
N PHE A 63 5.56 -19.36 -8.09
CA PHE A 63 5.26 -17.92 -8.21
C PHE A 63 3.88 -17.65 -8.82
N TYR A 64 3.45 -18.42 -9.82
CA TYR A 64 2.07 -18.32 -10.32
C TYR A 64 1.06 -18.58 -9.21
N LYS A 65 1.22 -19.68 -8.45
CA LYS A 65 0.36 -19.98 -7.30
C LYS A 65 0.35 -18.87 -6.25
N LYS A 66 1.50 -18.26 -5.93
CA LYS A 66 1.58 -17.18 -4.93
C LYS A 66 0.96 -15.87 -5.42
N ARG A 67 1.14 -15.54 -6.70
CA ARG A 67 0.45 -14.43 -7.36
C ARG A 67 -1.07 -14.61 -7.35
N ASP A 68 -1.53 -15.85 -7.46
CA ASP A 68 -2.96 -16.18 -7.44
C ASP A 68 -3.52 -16.35 -6.00
N GLY A 69 -2.70 -16.12 -4.96
CA GLY A 69 -3.14 -16.13 -3.56
C GLY A 69 -3.07 -17.47 -2.83
N GLU A 70 -2.43 -18.49 -3.42
CA GLU A 70 -2.21 -19.75 -2.71
C GLU A 70 -1.24 -19.55 -1.54
N VAL A 71 -1.76 -19.60 -0.31
CA VAL A 71 -1.05 -19.35 0.95
C VAL A 71 0.33 -20.02 1.01
N ILE A 72 1.33 -19.29 1.50
CA ILE A 72 2.64 -19.88 1.84
C ILE A 72 2.52 -20.65 3.16
N GLY A 73 2.63 -21.98 3.13
CA GLY A 73 2.44 -22.82 4.33
C GLY A 73 3.70 -23.05 5.18
N ARG A 74 4.89 -22.76 4.64
CA ARG A 74 6.18 -23.08 5.27
C ARG A 74 7.12 -21.89 5.20
N GLU A 75 7.70 -21.53 6.34
CA GLU A 75 8.66 -20.42 6.48
C GLU A 75 9.89 -20.62 5.59
N GLY A 76 10.39 -21.86 5.49
CA GLY A 76 11.53 -22.19 4.64
C GLY A 76 11.33 -21.81 3.16
N VAL A 77 10.09 -21.72 2.67
CA VAL A 77 9.84 -21.23 1.29
C VAL A 77 10.20 -19.76 1.17
N VAL A 78 9.81 -18.93 2.15
CA VAL A 78 10.12 -17.50 2.19
C VAL A 78 11.62 -17.29 2.31
N ARG A 79 12.24 -17.94 3.31
CA ARG A 79 13.68 -17.83 3.59
C ARG A 79 14.54 -18.32 2.42
N ASN A 80 14.14 -19.39 1.73
CA ASN A 80 14.88 -19.86 0.56
C ASN A 80 14.82 -18.89 -0.62
N ILE A 81 13.66 -18.24 -0.84
CA ILE A 81 13.55 -17.22 -1.89
C ILE A 81 14.37 -15.98 -1.52
N GLU A 82 14.28 -15.54 -0.26
CA GLU A 82 15.05 -14.42 0.28
C GLU A 82 16.56 -14.64 0.12
N LEU A 83 17.08 -15.79 0.55
CA LEU A 83 18.50 -16.17 0.39
C LEU A 83 18.93 -16.11 -1.08
N LYS A 84 18.14 -16.71 -1.98
CA LYS A 84 18.42 -16.65 -3.42
C LYS A 84 18.46 -15.22 -3.95
N LEU A 85 17.60 -14.32 -3.46
CA LEU A 85 17.61 -12.93 -3.90
C LEU A 85 18.79 -12.15 -3.34
N GLN A 86 19.17 -12.40 -2.10
CA GLN A 86 20.38 -11.81 -1.50
C GLN A 86 21.63 -12.23 -2.29
N GLU A 87 21.72 -13.53 -2.62
CA GLU A 87 22.82 -14.06 -3.44
C GLU A 87 22.86 -13.44 -4.83
N GLN A 88 21.70 -13.23 -5.48
CA GLN A 88 21.64 -12.77 -6.87
C GLN A 88 21.68 -11.25 -7.04
N LEU A 89 21.11 -10.50 -6.10
CA LEU A 89 21.00 -9.05 -6.19
C LEU A 89 22.09 -8.32 -5.38
N HIS A 90 22.83 -9.04 -4.55
CA HIS A 90 23.81 -8.48 -3.60
C HIS A 90 23.20 -7.40 -2.68
N ILE A 91 21.92 -7.56 -2.34
CA ILE A 91 21.18 -6.68 -1.43
C ILE A 91 20.99 -7.45 -0.12
N GLU A 92 21.33 -6.85 1.02
CA GLU A 92 20.87 -7.34 2.32
C GLU A 92 19.37 -7.10 2.43
N ILE A 93 18.58 -8.17 2.31
CA ILE A 93 17.11 -8.09 2.34
C ILE A 93 16.60 -8.97 3.47
N ASP A 94 16.39 -8.40 4.66
CA ASP A 94 15.41 -8.95 5.64
C ASP A 94 14.00 -8.38 5.34
N LEU A 95 13.85 -7.63 4.24
CA LEU A 95 12.59 -6.99 3.83
C LEU A 95 11.55 -8.00 3.32
N MET A 96 11.95 -9.19 2.88
CA MET A 96 10.99 -10.14 2.30
C MET A 96 10.22 -10.88 3.38
N TYR A 97 10.93 -11.35 4.41
CA TYR A 97 10.27 -11.90 5.58
C TYR A 97 9.35 -10.87 6.25
N SER A 98 9.79 -9.61 6.32
CA SER A 98 9.00 -8.52 6.90
C SER A 98 7.75 -8.19 6.07
N THR A 99 7.75 -8.38 4.74
CA THR A 99 6.53 -8.17 3.92
C THR A 99 5.41 -9.15 4.24
N ILE A 100 5.71 -10.45 4.39
CA ILE A 100 4.70 -11.47 4.68
C ILE A 100 4.25 -11.45 6.15
N CYS A 101 5.14 -11.05 7.05
CA CYS A 101 4.84 -10.91 8.49
C CYS A 101 4.48 -9.47 8.88
N HIS A 102 4.16 -8.61 7.91
CA HIS A 102 3.98 -7.19 8.15
C HIS A 102 2.84 -6.92 9.19
N PRO A 103 3.02 -5.99 10.14
CA PRO A 103 2.02 -5.70 11.18
C PRO A 103 0.63 -5.32 10.64
N ILE A 104 0.55 -4.75 9.44
CA ILE A 104 -0.73 -4.41 8.78
C ILE A 104 -1.67 -5.62 8.64
N TRP A 105 -1.12 -6.82 8.43
CA TRP A 105 -1.95 -8.01 8.26
C TRP A 105 -2.64 -8.40 9.57
N GLN A 106 -1.94 -8.23 10.71
CA GLN A 106 -2.52 -8.42 12.03
C GLN A 106 -3.51 -7.31 12.37
N LEU A 107 -3.23 -6.06 11.98
CA LEU A 107 -4.15 -4.94 12.16
C LEU A 107 -5.51 -5.25 11.56
N LEU A 108 -5.54 -5.66 10.30
CA LEU A 108 -6.77 -5.91 9.54
C LEU A 108 -7.46 -7.24 9.87
N ASP A 109 -6.83 -8.09 10.67
CA ASP A 109 -7.35 -9.43 11.02
C ASP A 109 -7.72 -9.57 12.49
N THR A 110 -7.40 -8.57 13.31
CA THR A 110 -7.67 -8.58 14.74
C THR A 110 -8.62 -7.44 15.13
N PRO A 111 -9.47 -7.65 16.15
CA PRO A 111 -10.34 -6.60 16.65
C PRO A 111 -9.50 -5.46 17.24
N TYR A 112 -10.04 -4.24 17.13
CA TYR A 112 -9.41 -3.05 17.67
C TYR A 112 -9.48 -3.05 19.20
N THR A 113 -8.40 -3.47 19.84
CA THR A 113 -8.21 -3.34 21.30
C THR A 113 -6.92 -2.58 21.56
N GLU A 114 -6.84 -1.85 22.67
CA GLU A 114 -5.63 -1.10 23.05
C GLU A 114 -4.39 -2.02 23.09
N ALA A 115 -4.54 -3.25 23.60
CA ALA A 115 -3.47 -4.24 23.66
C ALA A 115 -2.98 -4.66 22.26
N ASN A 116 -3.89 -4.99 21.34
CA ASN A 116 -3.53 -5.36 19.97
C ASN A 116 -2.83 -4.21 19.25
N ILE A 117 -3.38 -3.02 19.38
CA ILE A 117 -2.90 -1.82 18.70
C ILE A 117 -1.53 -1.37 19.24
N ASN A 118 -1.28 -1.53 20.55
CA ASN A 118 0.05 -1.33 21.11
C ASN A 118 1.06 -2.39 20.66
N SER A 119 0.66 -3.65 20.55
CA SER A 119 1.50 -4.74 20.02
C SER A 119 1.91 -4.49 18.55
N ILE A 120 0.96 -4.02 17.74
CA ILE A 120 1.18 -3.66 16.33
C ILE A 120 2.16 -2.49 16.21
N LEU A 121 1.93 -1.40 16.94
CA LEU A 121 2.83 -0.24 16.90
C LEU A 121 4.23 -0.55 17.44
N LEU A 122 4.35 -1.39 18.46
CA LEU A 122 5.66 -1.86 18.96
C LEU A 122 6.39 -2.76 17.96
N SER A 123 5.66 -3.37 17.02
CA SER A 123 6.21 -4.23 15.98
C SER A 123 6.62 -3.48 14.72
N LEU A 124 6.29 -2.19 14.60
CA LEU A 124 6.79 -1.32 13.54
C LEU A 124 8.28 -0.97 13.76
N PRO A 125 9.02 -0.62 12.69
CA PRO A 125 10.42 -0.22 12.79
C PRO A 125 10.65 0.91 13.81
N PRO A 126 11.81 0.94 14.51
CA PRO A 126 12.12 1.97 15.50
C PRO A 126 11.92 3.41 15.02
N ALA A 127 12.14 3.67 13.73
CA ALA A 127 11.93 4.97 13.08
C ALA A 127 10.48 5.48 13.14
N ILE A 128 9.51 4.57 13.33
CA ILE A 128 8.09 4.89 13.53
C ILE A 128 7.67 4.62 14.98
N SER A 129 7.95 3.42 15.51
CA SER A 129 7.43 2.99 16.81
C SER A 129 7.84 3.92 17.96
N THR A 130 9.05 4.47 17.95
CA THR A 130 9.53 5.44 18.95
C THR A 130 8.81 6.78 18.90
N LYS A 131 8.20 7.13 17.76
CA LYS A 131 7.39 8.35 17.59
C LYS A 131 5.97 8.19 18.10
N CYS A 132 5.45 6.96 18.09
CA CYS A 132 4.08 6.66 18.44
C CYS A 132 3.92 6.14 19.88
N ILE A 133 4.96 5.52 20.43
CA ILE A 133 4.96 4.89 21.74
C ILE A 133 6.14 5.39 22.59
N ALA A 134 5.88 5.64 23.87
CA ALA A 134 6.88 5.83 24.91
C ALA A 134 6.88 4.61 25.84
N ARG A 135 8.05 4.09 26.19
CA ARG A 135 8.20 3.23 27.37
C ARG A 135 8.56 4.11 28.55
N THR A 136 7.77 4.06 29.62
CA THR A 136 8.13 4.74 30.87
C THR A 136 9.28 4.00 31.54
N THR A 137 9.93 4.65 32.51
CA THR A 137 10.98 4.05 33.35
C THR A 137 10.53 2.77 34.05
N ASN A 138 9.23 2.60 34.25
CA ASN A 138 8.64 1.44 34.93
C ASN A 138 8.23 0.33 33.93
N GLY A 139 8.62 0.43 32.66
CA GLY A 139 8.30 -0.54 31.61
C GLY A 139 6.88 -0.41 31.03
N ILE A 140 6.09 0.57 31.47
CA ILE A 140 4.73 0.79 30.98
C ILE A 140 4.78 1.42 29.59
N THR A 141 4.03 0.84 28.66
CA THR A 141 3.90 1.35 27.29
C THR A 141 2.80 2.40 27.27
N LYS A 142 3.13 3.64 26.88
CA LYS A 142 2.18 4.75 26.75
C LYS A 142 2.14 5.27 25.32
N ARG A 143 0.94 5.52 24.80
CA ARG A 143 0.73 6.16 23.51
C ARG A 143 1.14 7.64 23.54
N LYS A 144 1.91 8.06 22.53
CA LYS A 144 2.23 9.47 22.31
C LYS A 144 1.15 10.09 21.45
N ARG A 145 0.80 11.35 21.73
CA ARG A 145 -0.06 12.12 20.82
C ARG A 145 0.70 12.37 19.51
N PRO A 146 0.07 12.22 18.34
CA PRO A 146 0.70 12.53 17.07
C PRO A 146 1.11 14.01 17.04
N HIS A 147 2.38 14.26 16.72
CA HIS A 147 2.87 15.62 16.51
C HIS A 147 2.73 15.96 15.02
N GLY A 148 2.24 17.17 14.70
CA GLY A 148 2.02 17.61 13.31
C GLY A 148 3.22 17.41 12.37
N CYS A 149 4.43 17.77 12.79
CA CYS A 149 5.66 17.53 12.01
C CYS A 149 5.92 16.04 11.72
N THR A 150 5.65 15.16 12.70
CA THR A 150 5.79 13.70 12.52
C THR A 150 4.75 13.18 11.53
N VAL A 151 3.51 13.62 11.67
CA VAL A 151 2.42 13.25 10.75
C VAL A 151 2.76 13.69 9.33
N HIS A 152 3.20 14.94 9.15
CA HIS A 152 3.62 15.43 7.85
C HIS A 152 4.77 14.60 7.26
N LEU A 153 5.84 14.35 8.02
CA LEU A 153 6.98 13.55 7.58
C LEU A 153 6.58 12.12 7.20
N LEU A 154 5.67 11.48 7.93
CA LEU A 154 5.23 10.12 7.59
C LEU A 154 4.28 10.10 6.39
N SER A 155 3.50 11.17 6.18
CA SER A 155 2.54 11.25 5.06
C SER A 155 3.20 11.30 3.68
N THR A 156 4.48 11.70 3.62
CA THR A 156 5.29 11.73 2.40
C THR A 156 5.96 10.39 2.08
N GLN A 157 5.92 9.43 3.01
CA GLN A 157 6.43 8.07 2.83
C GLN A 157 5.41 7.20 2.11
N ASP A 158 5.89 6.27 1.28
CA ASP A 158 5.06 5.34 0.52
C ASP A 158 5.43 3.90 0.92
N GLY A 159 4.92 3.46 2.07
CA GLY A 159 5.26 2.16 2.64
C GLY A 159 4.23 1.65 3.64
N LEU A 160 4.17 0.32 3.79
CA LEU A 160 3.18 -0.32 4.65
C LEU A 160 3.32 0.11 6.13
N ASP A 161 4.52 0.43 6.60
CA ASP A 161 4.74 0.85 7.99
C ASP A 161 4.02 2.18 8.29
N ALA A 162 4.20 3.18 7.42
CA ALA A 162 3.55 4.47 7.54
C ALA A 162 2.03 4.35 7.35
N LEU A 163 1.59 3.56 6.36
CA LEU A 163 0.17 3.28 6.14
C LEU A 163 -0.47 2.64 7.38
N THR A 164 0.17 1.64 7.98
CA THR A 164 -0.32 0.96 9.20
C THR A 164 -0.52 1.96 10.33
N TYR A 165 0.42 2.87 10.53
CA TYR A 165 0.29 3.92 11.53
C TYR A 165 -0.90 4.85 11.25
N PHE A 166 -1.06 5.30 10.00
CA PHE A 166 -2.16 6.17 9.60
C PHE A 166 -3.53 5.50 9.69
N LEU A 167 -3.63 4.21 9.39
CA LEU A 167 -4.87 3.44 9.56
C LEU A 167 -5.29 3.37 11.04
N ILE A 168 -4.32 3.19 11.93
CA ILE A 168 -4.57 3.20 13.38
C ILE A 168 -5.07 4.58 13.82
N LEU A 169 -4.42 5.66 13.41
CA LEU A 169 -4.89 7.02 13.72
C LEU A 169 -6.28 7.30 13.15
N THR A 170 -6.53 6.83 11.94
CA THR A 170 -7.85 6.96 11.28
C THR A 170 -8.92 6.24 12.09
N TYR A 171 -8.67 5.00 12.51
CA TYR A 171 -9.60 4.25 13.35
C TYR A 171 -9.88 4.97 14.67
N GLU A 172 -8.83 5.42 15.37
CA GLU A 172 -8.94 6.16 16.64
C GLU A 172 -9.84 7.38 16.48
N LYS A 173 -9.71 8.13 15.38
CA LYS A 173 -10.47 9.34 15.13
C LYS A 173 -11.91 9.08 14.73
N VAL A 174 -12.14 8.07 13.90
CA VAL A 174 -13.46 7.68 13.42
C VAL A 174 -14.36 7.22 14.57
N HIS A 175 -13.79 6.52 15.55
CA HIS A 175 -14.52 5.94 16.67
C HIS A 175 -14.45 6.79 17.95
N ASP A 176 -13.89 8.00 17.87
CA ASP A 176 -13.86 8.95 18.98
C ASP A 176 -15.02 9.98 18.83
N PRO A 177 -16.01 9.97 19.75
CA PRO A 177 -17.15 10.87 19.70
C PRO A 177 -16.79 12.36 19.73
N GLU A 178 -15.60 12.72 20.23
CA GLU A 178 -15.16 14.12 20.35
C GLU A 178 -14.49 14.66 19.06
N TYR A 179 -14.14 13.80 18.10
CA TYR A 179 -13.25 14.14 16.97
C TYR A 179 -13.86 13.91 15.57
N ALA A 180 -15.18 13.88 15.46
CA ALA A 180 -15.95 13.53 14.25
C ALA A 180 -15.89 14.53 13.06
N SER A 181 -14.79 15.27 12.86
CA SER A 181 -14.55 16.09 11.66
C SER A 181 -13.58 15.40 10.70
N PHE A 182 -13.83 15.52 9.38
CA PHE A 182 -12.95 15.10 8.28
C PHE A 182 -11.46 15.25 8.66
N CYS A 183 -10.79 14.12 8.87
CA CYS A 183 -9.55 14.11 9.63
C CYS A 183 -8.34 14.10 8.66
N THR A 184 -7.37 15.00 8.88
CA THR A 184 -6.14 15.09 8.08
C THR A 184 -5.43 13.75 7.93
N GLU A 185 -5.51 12.91 8.96
CA GLU A 185 -4.97 11.56 9.02
C GLU A 185 -5.67 10.60 8.05
N GLN A 186 -6.99 10.69 7.91
CA GLN A 186 -7.75 9.90 6.95
C GLN A 186 -7.37 10.29 5.51
N ILE A 187 -7.30 11.60 5.23
CA ILE A 187 -6.87 12.11 3.93
C ILE A 187 -5.44 11.65 3.63
N ALA A 188 -4.53 11.72 4.62
CA ALA A 188 -3.15 11.26 4.46
C ALA A 188 -3.08 9.75 4.20
N ALA A 189 -3.86 8.95 4.91
CA ALA A 189 -3.94 7.51 4.74
C ALA A 189 -4.42 7.15 3.33
N THR A 190 -5.51 7.77 2.88
CA THR A 190 -6.07 7.52 1.54
C THR A 190 -5.10 7.99 0.46
N LYS A 191 -4.54 9.20 0.55
CA LYS A 191 -3.54 9.68 -0.40
C LYS A 191 -2.37 8.71 -0.52
N MET A 192 -1.83 8.26 0.61
CA MET A 192 -0.74 7.29 0.63
C MET A 192 -1.14 5.98 -0.04
N PHE A 193 -2.31 5.47 0.31
CA PHE A 193 -2.83 4.23 -0.26
C PHE A 193 -3.00 4.32 -1.77
N MET A 194 -3.57 5.41 -2.30
CA MET A 194 -3.76 5.59 -3.74
C MET A 194 -2.44 5.61 -4.49
N ARG A 195 -1.43 6.35 -3.99
CA ARG A 195 -0.10 6.33 -4.60
C ARG A 195 0.51 4.94 -4.63
N MET A 196 0.39 4.21 -3.51
CA MET A 196 0.87 2.83 -3.43
C MET A 196 0.07 1.91 -4.36
N ALA A 197 -1.26 2.07 -4.46
CA ALA A 197 -2.15 1.28 -5.31
C ALA A 197 -1.81 1.42 -6.80
N MET A 198 -1.26 2.56 -7.21
CA MET A 198 -0.81 2.81 -8.58
C MET A 198 0.53 2.15 -8.92
N THR A 199 1.23 1.58 -7.94
CA THR A 199 2.59 1.06 -8.10
C THR A 199 2.77 -0.34 -7.54
N LEU A 200 3.73 -1.08 -8.10
CA LEU A 200 4.20 -2.28 -7.42
C LEU A 200 4.89 -1.85 -6.11
N PRO A 201 4.76 -2.65 -5.04
CA PRO A 201 4.14 -3.98 -4.99
C PRO A 201 2.64 -4.01 -4.65
N LEU A 202 2.01 -2.88 -4.32
CA LEU A 202 0.63 -2.88 -3.80
C LEU A 202 -0.43 -3.06 -4.89
N SER A 203 -0.18 -2.55 -6.10
CA SER A 203 -1.18 -2.51 -7.18
C SER A 203 -1.94 -3.82 -7.43
N PRO A 204 -1.32 -5.01 -7.41
CA PRO A 204 -2.04 -6.25 -7.70
C PRO A 204 -3.01 -6.68 -6.58
N ILE A 205 -2.95 -6.06 -5.40
CA ILE A 205 -3.83 -6.35 -4.26
C ILE A 205 -4.64 -5.14 -3.79
N ALA A 206 -4.54 -4.02 -4.49
CA ALA A 206 -5.03 -2.74 -3.98
C ALA A 206 -6.55 -2.75 -3.73
N ALA A 207 -7.36 -3.26 -4.66
CA ALA A 207 -8.81 -3.33 -4.48
C ALA A 207 -9.20 -4.20 -3.28
N ASP A 208 -8.70 -5.44 -3.22
CA ASP A 208 -9.02 -6.35 -2.12
C ASP A 208 -8.56 -5.80 -0.75
N LEU A 209 -7.38 -5.14 -0.72
CA LEU A 209 -6.88 -4.50 0.50
C LEU A 209 -7.71 -3.28 0.88
N TYR A 210 -8.16 -2.50 -0.09
CA TYR A 210 -9.00 -1.33 0.11
C TYR A 210 -10.31 -1.70 0.81
N TYR A 211 -11.06 -2.65 0.24
CA TYR A 211 -12.33 -3.09 0.81
C TYR A 211 -12.13 -3.66 2.21
N ARG A 212 -11.05 -4.40 2.43
CA ARG A 212 -10.73 -4.93 3.75
C ARG A 212 -10.40 -3.85 4.80
N ILE A 213 -9.73 -2.77 4.41
CA ILE A 213 -9.51 -1.62 5.29
C ILE A 213 -10.84 -0.92 5.58
N SER A 214 -11.68 -0.75 4.57
CA SER A 214 -13.01 -0.14 4.68
C SER A 214 -13.90 -0.91 5.67
N ASP A 215 -13.97 -2.24 5.51
CA ASP A 215 -14.69 -3.15 6.42
C ASP A 215 -14.15 -3.04 7.84
N TRP A 216 -12.83 -3.04 8.00
CA TRP A 216 -12.18 -2.96 9.31
C TRP A 216 -12.44 -1.63 10.03
N LEU A 217 -12.59 -0.53 9.29
CA LEU A 217 -13.00 0.76 9.84
C LEU A 217 -14.51 0.86 10.09
N GLY A 218 -15.31 -0.12 9.69
CA GLY A 218 -16.76 -0.12 9.90
C GLY A 218 -17.49 0.88 9.00
N ALA A 219 -17.04 1.05 7.75
CA ALA A 219 -17.80 1.82 6.77
C ALA A 219 -19.18 1.15 6.53
N ASP A 220 -20.26 1.92 6.64
CA ASP A 220 -21.64 1.43 6.56
C ASP A 220 -22.11 1.44 5.09
N GLU A 221 -22.52 0.28 4.54
CA GLU A 221 -23.03 0.15 3.16
C GLU A 221 -24.46 0.71 2.98
N SER A 222 -25.09 1.20 4.06
CA SER A 222 -26.54 1.41 4.14
C SER A 222 -27.09 2.67 3.46
N ASP A 223 -26.25 3.58 2.97
CA ASP A 223 -26.69 4.77 2.20
C ASP A 223 -26.24 4.68 0.72
N ASN A 224 -26.89 3.76 -0.01
CA ASN A 224 -26.61 3.44 -1.43
C ASN A 224 -27.26 4.39 -2.46
N GLU A 225 -27.76 5.56 -2.05
CA GLU A 225 -28.51 6.47 -2.93
C GLU A 225 -27.78 7.78 -3.24
N SER A 226 -26.51 7.71 -3.63
CA SER A 226 -25.88 8.76 -4.46
C SER A 226 -24.53 8.31 -4.99
N PHE A 227 -24.47 7.95 -6.28
CA PHE A 227 -23.20 7.74 -7.00
C PHE A 227 -22.55 9.11 -7.28
N TYR A 228 -21.50 9.44 -6.54
CA TYR A 228 -20.57 10.51 -6.89
C TYR A 228 -19.15 9.96 -6.82
N PRO A 229 -18.35 10.04 -7.90
CA PRO A 229 -16.95 9.67 -7.85
C PRO A 229 -16.16 10.65 -6.95
N VAL A 230 -16.00 10.26 -5.68
CA VAL A 230 -15.04 10.73 -4.66
C VAL A 230 -15.58 11.81 -3.69
N PRO A 231 -15.71 11.47 -2.39
CA PRO A 231 -14.60 11.63 -1.43
C PRO A 231 -14.10 10.29 -0.93
N MET A 232 -12.87 9.94 -1.31
CA MET A 232 -12.20 8.75 -0.85
C MET A 232 -11.63 9.01 0.53
N GLY A 233 -12.32 8.47 1.52
CA GLY A 233 -11.75 8.13 2.80
C GLY A 233 -12.07 6.67 3.05
N PHE A 234 -11.21 5.91 3.70
CA PHE A 234 -11.54 4.53 4.08
C PHE A 234 -12.77 4.39 5.01
N TYR A 235 -13.36 5.52 5.39
CA TYR A 235 -14.55 5.66 6.22
C TYR A 235 -15.37 6.83 5.66
N SER A 236 -16.19 6.54 4.65
CA SER A 236 -17.18 7.47 4.10
C SER A 236 -18.56 6.82 4.22
N LYS A 237 -19.57 7.62 4.55
CA LYS A 237 -20.99 7.21 4.54
C LYS A 237 -21.55 7.08 3.11
N GLN A 238 -20.81 7.54 2.10
CA GLN A 238 -21.15 7.40 0.69
C GLN A 238 -20.41 6.19 0.12
N ALA A 239 -21.09 5.39 -0.71
CA ALA A 239 -20.50 4.28 -1.43
C ALA A 239 -19.25 4.72 -2.22
N ILE A 240 -18.16 3.99 -2.06
CA ILE A 240 -16.86 4.37 -2.63
C ILE A 240 -16.54 3.45 -3.80
N ASP A 241 -16.54 4.00 -5.01
CA ASP A 241 -16.05 3.31 -6.20
C ASP A 241 -14.52 3.41 -6.29
N PHE A 242 -13.83 2.51 -5.57
CA PHE A 242 -12.38 2.43 -5.59
C PHE A 242 -11.84 2.16 -7.00
N ASP A 243 -12.48 1.26 -7.74
CA ASP A 243 -12.03 0.85 -9.07
C ASP A 243 -12.14 2.01 -10.07
N GLY A 244 -13.26 2.75 -10.04
CA GLY A 244 -13.42 3.97 -10.85
C GLY A 244 -12.40 5.05 -10.50
N ALA A 245 -12.09 5.24 -9.21
CA ALA A 245 -11.09 6.22 -8.79
C ALA A 245 -9.67 5.83 -9.24
N ILE A 246 -9.27 4.57 -9.12
CA ILE A 246 -7.97 4.09 -9.64
C ILE A 246 -7.88 4.25 -11.15
N GLN A 247 -8.96 4.00 -11.88
CA GLN A 247 -9.00 4.24 -13.33
C GLN A 247 -8.78 5.71 -13.67
N CYS A 248 -9.34 6.64 -12.90
CA CYS A 248 -9.08 8.08 -13.08
C CYS A 248 -7.60 8.42 -12.88
N TYR A 249 -6.95 7.83 -11.88
CA TYR A 249 -5.52 8.03 -11.63
C TYR A 249 -4.66 7.49 -12.78
N HIS A 250 -5.03 6.33 -13.32
CA HIS A 250 -4.37 5.77 -14.51
C HIS A 250 -4.52 6.70 -15.70
N TYR A 251 -5.73 7.19 -15.95
CA TYR A 251 -6.00 8.12 -17.04
C TYR A 251 -5.20 9.41 -16.91
N TRP A 252 -5.19 10.04 -15.74
CA TRP A 252 -4.43 11.29 -15.52
C TRP A 252 -2.93 11.10 -15.70
N LEU A 253 -2.37 10.01 -15.16
CA LEU A 253 -0.97 9.71 -15.31
C LEU A 253 -0.60 9.45 -16.77
N GLN A 254 -1.44 8.70 -17.49
CA GLN A 254 -1.25 8.43 -18.91
C GLN A 254 -1.34 9.70 -19.75
N LEU A 255 -2.36 10.53 -19.52
CA LEU A 255 -2.52 11.81 -20.20
C LEU A 255 -1.28 12.69 -19.98
N ALA A 256 -0.82 12.83 -18.74
CA ALA A 256 0.38 13.62 -18.41
C ALA A 256 1.63 13.13 -19.15
N LEU A 257 1.79 11.81 -19.34
CA LEU A 257 2.87 11.24 -20.15
C LEU A 257 2.67 11.54 -21.65
N GLU A 258 1.46 11.35 -22.17
CA GLU A 258 1.13 11.52 -23.60
C GLU A 258 1.33 12.96 -24.08
N ILE A 259 0.96 13.95 -23.28
CA ILE A 259 1.17 15.37 -23.61
C ILE A 259 2.55 15.90 -23.20
N GLY A 260 3.44 15.02 -22.72
CA GLY A 260 4.83 15.35 -22.39
C GLY A 260 4.99 16.25 -21.17
N LEU A 261 4.01 16.27 -20.26
CA LEU A 261 4.08 17.05 -19.02
C LEU A 261 5.07 16.46 -18.01
N ILE A 262 5.24 15.14 -18.03
CA ILE A 262 6.14 14.42 -17.13
C ILE A 262 6.93 13.39 -17.94
N GLU A 263 8.16 13.11 -17.52
CA GLU A 263 8.95 12.04 -18.13
C GLU A 263 8.42 10.66 -17.72
N ASP A 264 8.64 9.66 -18.60
CA ASP A 264 8.34 8.25 -18.32
C ASP A 264 9.39 7.63 -17.38
N THR A 265 9.54 8.22 -16.19
CA THR A 265 10.45 7.76 -15.13
C THR A 265 9.69 7.53 -13.84
N TYR A 266 10.18 6.61 -12.99
CA TYR A 266 9.56 6.35 -11.69
C TYR A 266 9.43 7.62 -10.84
N HIS A 267 10.49 8.44 -10.79
CA HIS A 267 10.52 9.66 -10.00
C HIS A 267 9.47 10.67 -10.44
N HIS A 268 9.36 10.92 -11.75
CA HIS A 268 8.36 11.85 -12.29
C HIS A 268 6.92 11.36 -12.08
N LYS A 269 6.66 10.06 -12.32
CA LYS A 269 5.36 9.47 -12.03
C LYS A 269 4.98 9.61 -10.56
N MET A 270 5.92 9.36 -9.64
CA MET A 270 5.66 9.51 -8.20
C MET A 270 5.47 10.95 -7.77
N ALA A 271 6.25 11.89 -8.31
CA ALA A 271 6.05 13.32 -8.06
C ALA A 271 4.65 13.77 -8.52
N PHE A 272 4.23 13.33 -9.72
CA PHE A 272 2.89 13.61 -10.23
C PHE A 272 1.80 13.05 -9.30
N LEU A 273 1.86 11.76 -8.94
CA LEU A 273 0.86 11.17 -8.05
C LEU A 273 0.83 11.82 -6.65
N LYS A 274 1.99 12.30 -6.14
CA LYS A 274 2.07 13.05 -4.87
C LYS A 274 1.39 14.42 -4.94
N SER A 275 1.41 15.05 -6.10
CA SER A 275 0.82 16.37 -6.32
C SER A 275 -0.71 16.35 -6.45
N ILE A 276 -1.35 15.18 -6.60
CA ILE A 276 -2.82 15.05 -6.66
C ILE A 276 -3.43 15.30 -5.28
N ASP A 277 -4.24 16.35 -5.17
CA ASP A 277 -4.84 16.76 -3.90
C ASP A 277 -6.31 16.37 -3.75
N HIS A 278 -6.53 15.41 -2.86
CA HIS A 278 -7.84 14.86 -2.54
C HIS A 278 -8.60 15.71 -1.51
N SER A 279 -7.97 16.73 -0.90
CA SER A 279 -8.70 17.64 0.00
C SER A 279 -9.65 18.58 -0.76
N LEU A 280 -9.50 18.65 -2.09
CA LEU A 280 -10.42 19.28 -3.02
C LEU A 280 -11.45 18.28 -3.60
N ALA A 281 -11.64 17.09 -2.98
CA ALA A 281 -12.48 16.01 -3.49
C ALA A 281 -13.93 16.41 -3.86
N GLY A 282 -14.51 17.39 -3.16
CA GLY A 282 -15.83 17.94 -3.54
C GLY A 282 -15.84 18.65 -4.90
N GLU A 283 -14.73 19.26 -5.30
CA GLU A 283 -14.52 19.85 -6.63
C GLU A 283 -14.05 18.80 -7.66
N LEU A 284 -13.41 17.72 -7.21
CA LEU A 284 -12.93 16.63 -8.08
C LEU A 284 -14.07 16.02 -8.94
N ASN A 285 -15.29 15.94 -8.41
CA ASN A 285 -16.48 15.51 -9.16
C ASN A 285 -16.88 16.47 -10.29
N VAL A 286 -16.70 17.78 -10.07
CA VAL A 286 -16.97 18.84 -11.05
C VAL A 286 -15.86 18.82 -12.11
N ASP A 287 -14.61 18.69 -11.67
CA ASP A 287 -13.42 18.61 -12.53
C ASP A 287 -13.35 17.29 -13.34
N LEU A 288 -13.89 16.17 -12.81
CA LEU A 288 -14.00 14.88 -13.50
C LEU A 288 -15.05 14.90 -14.62
N LYS A 289 -16.17 15.61 -14.43
CA LYS A 289 -17.15 15.86 -15.49
C LYS A 289 -16.56 16.73 -16.59
N ASP A 290 -15.86 17.81 -16.22
CA ASP A 290 -15.19 18.71 -17.16
C ASP A 290 -14.07 18.02 -17.96
N MET A 291 -13.40 17.01 -17.40
CA MET A 291 -12.36 16.24 -18.09
C MET A 291 -12.90 15.13 -19.00
N HIS A 292 -14.12 14.63 -18.80
CA HIS A 292 -14.73 13.71 -19.77
C HIS A 292 -15.02 14.42 -21.12
N ASP A 293 -15.20 15.74 -21.08
CA ASP A 293 -15.43 16.64 -22.22
C ASP A 293 -14.13 17.28 -22.79
N TYR A 294 -12.98 16.65 -22.55
CA TYR A 294 -11.65 17.18 -22.85
C TYR A 294 -11.46 17.78 -24.26
N LYS A 295 -11.03 19.05 -24.28
CA LYS A 295 -10.23 19.66 -25.36
C LYS A 295 -8.89 20.12 -24.76
N LEU A 296 -7.79 19.84 -25.46
CA LEU A 296 -6.43 20.25 -25.04
C LEU A 296 -6.38 21.74 -24.64
N GLY A 297 -5.96 22.03 -23.40
CA GLY A 297 -5.52 23.37 -22.96
C GLY A 297 -6.47 24.17 -22.04
N THR A 298 -7.51 23.58 -21.44
CA THR A 298 -8.53 24.38 -20.73
C THR A 298 -8.79 24.07 -19.25
N THR A 299 -8.15 23.08 -18.63
CA THR A 299 -8.42 22.73 -17.22
C THR A 299 -7.34 23.26 -16.26
N PRO A 300 -7.67 24.21 -15.36
CA PRO A 300 -6.76 24.73 -14.33
C PRO A 300 -6.24 23.66 -13.35
N TYR A 301 -6.87 22.48 -13.27
CA TYR A 301 -6.53 21.44 -12.31
C TYR A 301 -5.20 20.73 -12.63
N LEU A 302 -4.94 20.37 -13.89
CA LEU A 302 -3.64 19.82 -14.32
C LEU A 302 -2.51 20.83 -14.07
N GLU A 303 -2.75 22.12 -14.33
CA GLU A 303 -1.80 23.18 -13.99
C GLU A 303 -1.58 23.32 -12.47
N LYS A 304 -2.63 23.21 -11.64
CA LYS A 304 -2.52 23.18 -10.17
C LYS A 304 -1.71 21.97 -9.69
N ILE A 305 -1.89 20.80 -10.29
CA ILE A 305 -1.12 19.58 -9.99
C ILE A 305 0.36 19.83 -10.35
N LEU A 306 0.65 20.32 -11.55
CA LEU A 306 2.01 20.60 -12.00
C LEU A 306 2.73 21.64 -11.13
N ASN A 307 2.04 22.71 -10.75
CA ASN A 307 2.60 23.73 -9.85
C ASN A 307 2.96 23.17 -8.47
N ARG A 308 2.35 22.06 -8.04
CA ARG A 308 2.68 21.36 -6.79
C ARG A 308 3.72 20.26 -7.02
N MET A 309 3.87 19.79 -8.25
CA MET A 309 4.83 18.74 -8.59
C MET A 309 6.28 19.18 -8.40
N SER A 310 6.58 20.48 -8.58
CA SER A 310 7.91 21.05 -8.29
C SER A 310 8.38 20.84 -6.85
N ASP A 311 7.45 20.69 -5.90
CA ASP A 311 7.79 20.45 -4.49
C ASP A 311 8.29 19.02 -4.23
N TYR A 312 8.11 18.12 -5.21
CA TYR A 312 8.43 16.70 -5.10
C TYR A 312 9.53 16.23 -6.07
N LEU A 313 10.00 17.10 -6.96
CA LEU A 313 11.15 16.85 -7.83
C LEU A 313 12.42 17.42 -7.17
N PRO A 314 13.52 16.65 -7.14
CA PRO A 314 14.80 17.10 -6.56
C PRO A 314 15.53 18.16 -7.37
#